data_AF-A0A937AQV0-F1
#
_entry.id   AF-A0A937AQV0-F1
#
_cell.length_a   1.000
_cell.length_b   1.000
_cell.length_c   1.000
_cell.angle_alpha   90.00
_cell.angle_beta   90.00
_cell.angle_gamma   90.00
#
_symmetry.space_group_name_H-M   'P 1'
#
loop_
_entity.id
_entity.type
_entity.pdbx_description
1 polymer ?
#
loop_
_entity_poly.entity_id
_entity_poly.type
_entity_poly.pdbx_seq_one_letter_code
_entity_poly.pdbx_strand_id
1 'polypeptide(L)'
;MKKKVVISGNKPICSKMRYAIFNSGNDRLVRKGIFTAGEIHKYLNQKAKEGKSYYAIELKGLNRKLAAKELKPLESKIKNHKAVLPAKDLSDLKALLRVLKTKPACDGMIKAYQFDTALRDEIPLSVWKKIGGNTF
;
A
#
# COMPACT_ATOMS: atom_id res chain seq x y z
N MET A 1 1.05 -38.91 23.06
CA MET A 1 2.14 -38.31 22.25
C MET A 1 1.65 -37.01 21.62
N LYS A 2 2.22 -35.86 22.01
CA LYS A 2 1.85 -34.53 21.49
C LYS A 2 2.50 -34.33 20.10
N LYS A 3 1.71 -34.21 19.04
CA LYS A 3 2.20 -33.85 17.70
C LYS A 3 2.64 -32.38 17.71
N LYS A 4 3.95 -32.17 17.61
CA LYS A 4 4.61 -30.87 17.47
C LYS A 4 4.35 -30.38 16.04
N VAL A 5 3.39 -29.48 15.85
CA VAL A 5 3.18 -28.83 14.55
C VAL A 5 4.18 -27.68 14.44
N VAL A 6 5.25 -27.92 13.69
CA VAL A 6 6.15 -26.89 13.20
C VAL A 6 5.41 -26.16 12.08
N ILE A 7 4.98 -24.92 12.32
CA ILE A 7 4.49 -24.06 11.23
C ILE A 7 5.65 -23.16 10.83
N SER A 8 6.23 -23.50 9.68
CA SER A 8 7.29 -22.79 9.02
C SER A 8 6.95 -21.30 8.83
N GLY A 9 7.99 -20.47 8.95
CA GLY A 9 7.96 -19.06 8.58
C GLY A 9 7.56 -18.86 7.12
N ASN A 10 7.05 -17.66 6.83
CA ASN A 10 6.45 -17.21 5.57
C ASN A 10 5.08 -17.82 5.23
N LYS A 11 4.03 -17.37 5.94
CA LYS A 11 2.68 -17.44 5.37
C LYS A 11 2.62 -16.57 4.10
N PRO A 12 2.26 -17.13 2.93
CA PRO A 12 1.98 -16.34 1.74
C PRO A 12 0.90 -15.30 2.04
N ILE A 13 1.00 -14.13 1.40
CA ILE A 13 -0.07 -13.12 1.42
C ILE A 13 -1.35 -13.82 0.93
N CYS A 14 -2.34 -13.95 1.80
CA CYS A 14 -3.61 -14.57 1.47
C CYS A 14 -4.23 -13.81 0.30
N SER A 15 -4.53 -14.50 -0.80
CA SER A 15 -5.15 -14.00 -2.04
C SER A 15 -6.52 -13.32 -1.86
N LYS A 16 -6.98 -13.18 -0.62
CA LYS A 16 -8.32 -12.71 -0.23
C LYS A 16 -8.30 -11.39 0.56
N MET A 17 -7.23 -10.59 0.47
CA MET A 17 -7.17 -9.27 1.11
C MET A 17 -7.77 -8.21 0.19
N ARG A 18 -8.94 -7.70 0.57
CA ARG A 18 -9.68 -6.71 -0.22
C ARG A 18 -9.45 -5.28 0.21
N TYR A 19 -9.16 -5.03 1.48
CA TYR A 19 -8.98 -3.68 2.01
C TYR A 19 -7.77 -3.57 2.96
N ALA A 20 -7.14 -2.40 3.00
CA ALA A 20 -6.26 -1.98 4.09
C ALA A 20 -6.86 -0.78 4.83
N ILE A 21 -6.77 -0.79 6.16
CA ILE A 21 -7.36 0.24 7.04
C ILE A 21 -6.26 1.09 7.66
N PHE A 22 -6.51 2.39 7.70
CA PHE A 22 -5.60 3.41 8.20
C PHE A 22 -6.31 4.35 9.19
N ASN A 23 -5.57 4.98 10.10
CA ASN A 23 -6.05 6.13 10.85
C ASN A 23 -5.91 7.42 10.03
N SER A 24 -6.40 8.54 10.55
CA SER A 24 -6.23 9.88 9.96
C SER A 24 -4.76 10.32 9.79
N GLY A 25 -3.82 9.71 10.53
CA GLY A 25 -2.38 9.94 10.40
C GLY A 25 -1.68 9.08 9.32
N ASN A 26 -2.44 8.32 8.53
CA ASN A 26 -1.94 7.33 7.56
C ASN A 26 -1.15 6.16 8.20
N ASP A 27 -1.24 5.96 9.51
CA ASP A 27 -0.72 4.76 10.14
C ASP A 27 -1.61 3.57 9.79
N ARG A 28 -0.97 2.50 9.33
CA ARG A 28 -1.68 1.27 9.00
C ARG A 28 -2.07 0.55 10.28
N LEU A 29 -3.36 0.54 10.59
CA LEU A 29 -3.88 -0.03 11.84
C LEU A 29 -4.03 -1.54 11.77
N VAL A 30 -4.56 -2.09 10.68
CA VAL A 30 -4.87 -3.52 10.58
C VAL A 30 -4.73 -4.04 9.15
N ARG A 31 -4.14 -5.24 8.99
CA ARG A 31 -4.38 -6.10 7.81
C ARG A 31 -5.54 -7.02 8.16
N LYS A 32 -6.73 -6.75 7.61
CA LYS A 32 -7.94 -7.52 7.92
C LYS A 32 -8.38 -8.27 6.67
N GLY A 33 -8.60 -9.58 6.79
CA GLY A 33 -9.05 -10.44 5.69
C GLY A 33 -10.47 -10.08 5.20
N ILE A 34 -10.86 -10.68 4.07
CA ILE A 34 -12.16 -10.72 3.37
C ILE A 34 -13.32 -9.89 3.96
N PHE A 35 -13.19 -8.58 4.06
CA PHE A 35 -14.38 -7.74 4.17
C PHE A 35 -14.93 -7.49 2.77
N THR A 36 -16.21 -7.78 2.57
CA THR A 36 -17.02 -7.21 1.49
C THR A 36 -17.12 -5.69 1.67
N ALA A 37 -17.54 -4.98 0.61
CA ALA A 37 -17.75 -3.53 0.69
C ALA A 37 -18.74 -3.14 1.81
N GLY A 38 -19.78 -3.95 2.04
CA GLY A 38 -20.76 -3.70 3.11
C GLY A 38 -20.16 -3.86 4.51
N GLU A 39 -19.33 -4.89 4.72
CA GLU A 39 -18.73 -5.12 6.04
C GLU A 39 -17.66 -4.11 6.41
N ILE A 40 -16.87 -3.63 5.44
CA ILE A 40 -15.89 -2.56 5.71
C ILE A 40 -16.59 -1.26 6.08
N HIS A 41 -17.71 -0.91 5.41
CA HIS A 41 -18.52 0.25 5.81
C HIS A 41 -19.11 0.10 7.21
N LYS A 42 -19.66 -1.07 7.56
CA LYS A 42 -20.14 -1.33 8.93
C LYS A 42 -19.03 -1.17 9.97
N TYR A 43 -17.83 -1.68 9.67
CA TYR A 43 -16.67 -1.54 10.55
C TYR A 43 -16.24 -0.09 10.72
N LEU A 44 -16.13 0.68 9.63
CA LEU A 44 -15.76 2.11 9.69
C LEU A 44 -16.80 2.92 10.46
N ASN A 45 -18.10 2.67 10.22
CA ASN A 45 -19.19 3.32 10.96
C ASN A 45 -19.17 2.99 12.45
N GLN A 46 -18.89 1.73 12.81
CA GLN A 46 -18.71 1.36 14.21
C GLN A 46 -17.55 2.12 14.85
N LYS A 47 -16.42 2.25 14.14
CA LYS A 47 -15.25 2.98 14.66
C LYS A 47 -15.48 4.49 14.75
N ALA A 48 -16.22 5.07 13.82
CA ALA A 48 -16.66 6.46 13.90
C ALA A 48 -17.51 6.71 15.16
N LYS A 49 -18.42 5.80 15.52
CA LYS A 49 -19.20 5.87 16.78
C LYS A 49 -18.34 5.75 18.05
N GLU A 50 -17.17 5.13 17.96
CA GLU A 50 -16.17 5.08 19.02
C GLU A 50 -15.24 6.33 19.04
N GLY A 51 -15.51 7.36 18.23
CA GLY A 51 -14.66 8.55 18.11
C GLY A 51 -13.37 8.35 17.30
N LYS A 52 -13.26 7.26 16.54
CA LYS A 52 -12.06 6.91 15.75
C LYS A 52 -12.27 7.26 14.28
N SER A 53 -11.39 8.10 13.74
CA SER A 53 -11.40 8.49 12.32
C SER A 53 -10.51 7.56 11.50
N TYR A 54 -11.12 6.52 10.92
CA TYR A 54 -10.44 5.53 10.09
C TYR A 54 -10.94 5.58 8.64
N TYR A 55 -10.08 5.20 7.71
CA TYR A 55 -10.45 4.99 6.31
C TYR A 55 -9.89 3.67 5.78
N ALA A 56 -10.45 3.20 4.67
CA ALA A 56 -10.03 1.97 4.01
C ALA A 56 -9.71 2.21 2.54
N ILE A 57 -8.71 1.52 2.01
CA ILE A 57 -8.37 1.50 0.58
C ILE A 57 -8.61 0.11 0.01
N GLU A 58 -9.19 0.03 -1.19
CA GLU A 58 -9.40 -1.25 -1.86
C GLU A 58 -8.09 -1.75 -2.50
N LEU A 59 -7.77 -3.02 -2.29
CA LEU A 59 -6.58 -3.71 -2.80
C LEU A 59 -6.91 -4.80 -3.82
N LYS A 60 -8.20 -4.95 -4.17
CA LYS A 60 -8.67 -5.98 -5.08
C LYS A 60 -7.96 -5.85 -6.43
N GLY A 61 -7.47 -6.97 -6.96
CA GLY A 61 -6.78 -7.00 -8.26
C GLY A 61 -5.31 -6.56 -8.23
N LEU A 62 -4.79 -6.10 -7.08
CA LEU A 62 -3.40 -5.64 -6.94
C LEU A 62 -2.43 -6.74 -6.48
N ASN A 63 -2.77 -8.00 -6.73
CA ASN A 63 -2.00 -9.17 -6.29
C ASN A 63 -0.78 -9.49 -7.18
N ARG A 64 -0.65 -8.81 -8.33
CA ARG A 64 0.47 -9.01 -9.26
C ARG A 64 1.65 -8.10 -8.91
N LYS A 65 2.85 -8.55 -9.25
CA LYS A 65 4.04 -7.68 -9.29
C LYS A 65 4.03 -6.82 -10.56
N LEU A 66 4.61 -5.63 -10.48
CA LEU A 66 4.84 -4.78 -11.66
C LEU A 66 6.08 -5.27 -12.40
N ALA A 67 6.04 -5.23 -13.73
CA ALA A 67 7.22 -5.52 -14.55
C ALA A 67 8.23 -4.37 -14.45
N ALA A 68 9.52 -4.66 -14.66
CA ALA A 68 10.58 -3.64 -14.61
C ALA A 68 10.29 -2.44 -15.53
N LYS A 69 9.74 -2.68 -16.73
CA LYS A 69 9.32 -1.62 -17.66
C LYS A 69 8.24 -0.71 -17.11
N GLU A 70 7.34 -1.23 -16.27
CA GLU A 70 6.28 -0.45 -15.62
C GLU A 70 6.85 0.43 -14.50
N LEU A 71 8.02 0.09 -13.93
CA LEU A 71 8.66 0.84 -12.86
C LEU A 71 9.66 1.90 -13.35
N LYS A 72 10.12 1.82 -14.60
CA LYS A 72 11.09 2.76 -15.20
C LYS A 72 10.75 4.24 -14.95
N PRO A 73 9.50 4.71 -15.07
CA PRO A 73 9.18 6.12 -14.81
C PRO A 73 9.54 6.56 -13.38
N LEU A 74 9.26 5.72 -12.37
CA LEU A 74 9.60 6.01 -10.98
C LEU A 74 11.12 5.96 -10.75
N GLU A 75 11.82 5.02 -11.39
CA GLU A 75 13.28 4.94 -11.32
C GLU A 75 13.95 6.19 -11.91
N SER A 76 13.51 6.64 -13.08
CA SER A 76 14.02 7.84 -13.74
C SER A 76 13.77 9.07 -12.89
N LYS A 77 12.58 9.20 -12.29
CA LYS A 77 12.26 10.32 -11.41
C LYS A 77 13.20 10.38 -10.19
N ILE A 78 13.42 9.25 -9.52
CA ILE A 78 14.33 9.15 -8.37
C ILE A 78 15.78 9.48 -8.77
N LYS A 79 16.21 9.12 -9.98
CA LYS A 79 17.57 9.41 -10.47
C LYS A 79 17.75 10.89 -10.82
N ASN A 80 16.78 11.49 -11.50
CA ASN A 80 16.89 12.83 -12.06
C ASN A 80 16.62 13.94 -11.00
N HIS A 81 15.79 13.68 -9.99
CA HIS A 81 15.40 14.69 -9.00
C HIS A 81 16.19 14.62 -7.68
N LYS A 82 17.37 13.98 -7.66
CA LYS A 82 18.19 13.87 -6.44
C LYS A 82 18.50 15.22 -5.76
N ALA A 83 18.53 16.32 -6.52
CA ALA A 83 18.83 17.67 -6.02
C ALA A 83 17.58 18.50 -5.71
N VAL A 84 16.39 18.09 -6.15
CA VAL A 84 15.15 18.89 -6.07
C VAL A 84 14.23 18.43 -4.95
N LEU A 85 14.21 17.12 -4.66
CA LEU A 85 13.38 16.57 -3.60
C LEU A 85 14.10 16.64 -2.24
N PRO A 86 13.37 16.94 -1.16
CA PRO A 86 13.87 16.75 0.19
C PRO A 86 14.44 15.34 0.39
N ALA A 87 15.52 15.22 1.17
CA ALA A 87 16.22 13.95 1.37
C ALA A 87 15.29 12.84 1.89
N LYS A 88 14.33 13.20 2.75
CA LYS A 88 13.30 12.30 3.28
C LYS A 88 12.41 11.76 2.15
N ASP A 89 11.88 12.63 1.33
CA ASP A 89 10.96 12.28 0.25
C ASP A 89 11.62 11.39 -0.79
N LEU A 90 12.86 11.71 -1.15
CA LEU A 90 13.69 10.86 -2.00
C LEU A 90 13.92 9.47 -1.38
N SER A 91 14.13 9.40 -0.07
CA SER A 91 14.27 8.13 0.66
C SER A 91 12.97 7.31 0.63
N ASP A 92 11.83 7.97 0.85
CA ASP A 92 10.51 7.35 0.82
C ASP A 92 10.15 6.82 -0.58
N LEU A 93 10.43 7.58 -1.65
CA LEU A 93 10.25 7.11 -3.03
C LEU A 93 11.17 5.93 -3.37
N LYS A 94 12.42 5.93 -2.91
CA LYS A 94 13.32 4.77 -3.03
C LYS A 94 12.79 3.55 -2.28
N ALA A 95 12.20 3.75 -1.10
CA ALA A 95 11.58 2.68 -0.34
C ALA A 95 10.35 2.12 -1.07
N LEU A 96 9.49 2.97 -1.64
CA LEU A 96 8.38 2.55 -2.49
C LEU A 96 8.87 1.72 -3.68
N LEU A 97 9.88 2.20 -4.41
CA LEU A 97 10.45 1.48 -5.55
C LEU A 97 10.97 0.09 -5.13
N ARG A 98 11.66 0.00 -3.99
CA ARG A 98 12.15 -1.29 -3.46
C ARG A 98 11.00 -2.26 -3.15
N VAL A 99 9.90 -1.75 -2.58
CA VAL A 99 8.69 -2.55 -2.34
C VAL A 99 8.13 -3.05 -3.67
N LEU A 100 7.94 -2.17 -4.66
CA LEU A 100 7.35 -2.52 -5.95
C LEU A 100 8.19 -3.50 -6.79
N LYS A 101 9.51 -3.53 -6.60
CA LYS A 101 10.39 -4.51 -7.24
C LYS A 101 10.25 -5.92 -6.64
N THR A 102 9.93 -6.02 -5.36
CA THR A 102 10.02 -7.28 -4.60
C THR A 102 8.66 -7.85 -4.23
N LYS A 103 7.63 -7.01 -4.15
CA LYS A 103 6.29 -7.35 -3.65
C LYS A 103 5.19 -6.99 -4.67
N PRO A 104 3.98 -7.55 -4.51
CA PRO A 104 2.83 -7.17 -5.31
C PRO A 104 2.47 -5.68 -5.22
N ALA A 105 1.70 -5.21 -6.20
CA ALA A 105 1.21 -3.84 -6.29
C ALA A 105 0.47 -3.38 -5.02
N CYS A 106 -0.26 -4.28 -4.35
CA CYS A 106 -0.98 -3.97 -3.12
C CYS A 106 -0.05 -3.50 -1.98
N ASP A 107 1.15 -4.07 -1.84
CA ASP A 107 2.11 -3.61 -0.83
C ASP A 107 2.66 -2.22 -1.19
N GLY A 108 2.83 -1.93 -2.48
CA GLY A 108 3.22 -0.61 -2.95
C GLY A 108 2.15 0.45 -2.70
N MET A 109 0.88 0.11 -2.97
CA MET A 109 -0.28 0.94 -2.66
C MET A 109 -0.33 1.28 -1.16
N ILE A 110 -0.16 0.28 -0.30
CA ILE A 110 -0.12 0.48 1.15
C ILE A 110 1.01 1.44 1.53
N LYS A 111 2.22 1.28 0.98
CA LYS A 111 3.35 2.16 1.30
C LYS A 111 3.11 3.59 0.80
N ALA A 112 2.56 3.76 -0.39
CA ALA A 112 2.30 5.07 -0.97
C ALA A 112 1.23 5.85 -0.20
N TYR A 113 0.21 5.18 0.34
CA TYR A 113 -0.80 5.85 1.19
C TYR A 113 -0.28 6.30 2.55
N GLN A 114 0.92 5.86 2.97
CA GLN A 114 1.59 6.40 4.16
C GLN A 114 2.29 7.74 3.90
N PHE A 115 2.42 8.12 2.63
CA PHE A 115 2.99 9.41 2.25
C PHE A 115 1.94 10.50 2.43
N ASP A 116 2.39 11.73 2.67
CA ASP A 116 1.53 12.91 2.51
C ASP A 116 1.11 13.07 1.03
N THR A 117 0.12 13.92 0.80
CA THR A 117 -0.45 14.13 -0.54
C THR A 117 0.60 14.63 -1.53
N ALA A 118 1.46 15.56 -1.13
CA ALA A 118 2.47 16.15 -2.02
C ALA A 118 3.46 15.09 -2.53
N LEU A 119 3.92 14.19 -1.66
CA LEU A 119 4.81 13.11 -2.06
C LEU A 119 4.10 12.04 -2.92
N ARG A 120 2.78 11.86 -2.80
CA ARG A 120 2.03 10.98 -3.70
C ARG A 120 1.95 11.56 -5.11
N ASP A 121 1.82 12.88 -5.24
CA ASP A 121 1.81 13.58 -6.53
C ASP A 121 3.17 13.47 -7.24
N GLU A 122 4.23 13.25 -6.48
CA GLU A 122 5.54 12.94 -7.03
C GLU A 122 5.60 11.55 -7.68
N ILE A 123 4.70 10.61 -7.38
CA ILE A 123 4.68 9.29 -8.01
C ILE A 123 4.18 9.45 -9.46
N PRO A 124 4.95 9.00 -10.49
CA PRO A 124 4.50 9.10 -11.87
C PRO A 124 3.14 8.44 -12.06
N LEU A 125 2.23 9.15 -12.74
CA LEU A 125 0.83 8.72 -12.88
C LEU A 125 0.69 7.31 -13.47
N SER A 126 1.57 6.95 -14.40
CA SER A 126 1.62 5.61 -15.00
C SER A 126 1.91 4.50 -13.98
N VAL A 127 2.69 4.79 -12.94
CA VAL A 127 2.96 3.88 -11.82
C VAL A 127 1.82 3.93 -10.80
N TRP A 128 1.33 5.13 -10.48
CA TRP A 128 0.21 5.33 -9.54
C TRP A 128 -1.03 4.51 -9.93
N LYS A 129 -1.45 4.59 -11.20
CA LYS A 129 -2.58 3.81 -11.73
C LYS A 129 -2.35 2.30 -11.62
N LYS A 130 -1.11 1.83 -11.82
CA LYS A 130 -0.76 0.40 -11.78
C LYS A 130 -0.76 -0.18 -10.37
N ILE A 131 -0.64 0.67 -9.37
CA ILE A 131 -0.74 0.29 -7.96
C ILE A 131 -2.14 0.56 -7.38
N GLY A 132 -3.12 0.94 -8.20
CA GLY A 132 -4.52 1.12 -7.78
C GLY A 132 -4.89 2.53 -7.35
N GLY A 133 -4.02 3.50 -7.63
CA GLY A 133 -4.33 4.91 -7.44
C GLY A 133 -5.29 5.45 -8.49
N ASN A 134 -6.28 6.24 -8.06
CA ASN A 134 -7.18 6.97 -8.95
C ASN A 134 -6.55 8.33 -9.33
N THR A 135 -6.91 8.86 -10.50
CA THR A 135 -6.70 10.27 -10.81
C THR A 135 -7.64 11.09 -9.94
N PHE A 136 -7.09 12.05 -9.20
CA PHE A 136 -7.87 13.12 -8.58
C PHE A 136 -8.43 14.05 -9.67
#